data_AF-A0AA37TFM5-F1
#
_entry.id   AF-A0AA37TFM5-F1
#
_cell.length_a   1.000
_cell.length_b   1.000
_cell.length_c   1.000
_cell.angle_alpha   90.00
_cell.angle_beta   90.00
_cell.angle_gamma   90.00
#
_symmetry.space_group_name_H-M   'P 1'
#
loop_
_entity.id
_entity.type
_entity.pdbx_description
1 polymer ?
#
loop_
_entity_poly.entity_id
_entity_poly.type
_entity_poly.pdbx_seq_one_letter_code
_entity_poly.pdbx_strand_id
1 'polypeptide(L)'
;MSAPSLNPDDFEFGDPDKYRAHIAELMALVSMRANLVGDYAVLRDDAGLRYSMKCAAAEFRAALNLLGDLTEQTERERQRRQPASRTHSNPEARQ
;
A
#
# COMPACT_ATOMS: atom_id res chain seq x y z
N MET A 1 -10.77 3.18 38.91
CA MET A 1 -10.25 2.51 37.72
C MET A 1 -10.49 3.43 36.55
N SER A 2 -9.45 4.14 36.07
CA SER A 2 -9.56 5.02 34.92
C SER A 2 -9.55 4.18 33.65
N ALA A 3 -10.56 4.32 32.80
CA ALA A 3 -10.55 3.72 31.47
C ALA A 3 -9.39 4.31 30.67
N PRO A 4 -8.63 3.51 29.89
CA PRO A 4 -7.65 4.06 28.99
C PRO A 4 -8.39 4.92 27.96
N SER A 5 -8.01 6.19 27.87
CA SER A 5 -8.44 7.06 26.77
C SER A 5 -7.79 6.50 25.50
N LEU A 6 -8.54 5.71 24.74
CA LEU A 6 -8.16 5.33 23.39
C LEU A 6 -8.01 6.62 22.59
N ASN A 7 -6.77 6.97 22.23
CA ASN A 7 -6.52 8.10 21.38
C ASN A 7 -7.03 7.73 19.99
N PRO A 8 -7.94 8.49 19.35
CA PRO A 8 -8.44 8.15 18.01
C PRO A 8 -7.33 8.08 16.96
N ASP A 9 -6.15 8.65 17.23
CA ASP A 9 -4.94 8.53 16.42
C ASP A 9 -4.24 7.16 16.54
N ASP A 10 -4.53 6.35 17.57
CA ASP A 10 -3.94 5.00 17.74
C ASP A 10 -4.55 3.98 16.75
N PHE A 11 -5.70 4.32 16.15
CA PHE A 11 -6.28 3.60 15.03
C PHE A 11 -5.73 4.18 13.72
N GLU A 12 -4.42 4.11 13.52
CA GLU A 12 -3.79 4.51 12.26
C GLU A 12 -4.23 3.53 11.15
N PHE A 13 -5.37 3.86 10.53
CA PHE A 13 -5.63 3.50 9.14
C PHE A 13 -4.47 4.08 8.34
N GLY A 14 -3.56 3.22 7.92
CA GLY A 14 -2.40 3.62 7.14
C GLY A 14 -1.04 3.25 7.72
N ASP A 15 -0.88 2.30 8.63
CA ASP A 15 0.47 1.80 8.95
C ASP A 15 1.15 1.22 7.67
N PRO A 16 2.33 1.71 7.25
CA PRO A 16 3.06 1.20 6.09
C PRO A 16 3.27 -0.32 6.10
N ASP A 17 3.44 -0.92 7.27
CA ASP A 17 3.63 -2.37 7.38
C ASP A 17 2.33 -3.15 7.14
N LYS A 18 1.17 -2.57 7.49
CA LYS A 18 -0.14 -3.15 7.13
C LYS A 18 -0.38 -3.09 5.63
N TYR A 19 0.00 -1.99 4.97
CA TYR A 19 -0.05 -1.92 3.50
C TYR A 19 0.82 -2.99 2.86
N ARG A 20 2.06 -3.19 3.33
CA ARG A 20 2.95 -4.24 2.82
C ARG A 20 2.37 -5.64 3.02
N ALA A 21 1.83 -5.92 4.20
CA ALA A 21 1.19 -7.20 4.49
C ALA A 21 0.00 -7.45 3.56
N HIS A 22 -0.87 -6.46 3.39
CA HIS A 22 -2.06 -6.61 2.55
C HIS A 22 -1.73 -6.73 1.06
N ILE A 23 -0.70 -6.02 0.58
CA ILE A 23 -0.16 -6.20 -0.77
C ILE A 23 0.34 -7.65 -0.95
N ALA A 24 1.06 -8.20 0.03
CA ALA A 24 1.55 -9.57 -0.04
C ALA A 24 0.41 -10.59 -0.07
N GLU A 25 -0.65 -10.40 0.71
CA GLU A 25 -1.86 -11.24 0.67
C GLU A 25 -2.53 -11.21 -0.71
N LEU A 26 -2.72 -10.03 -1.29
CA LEU A 26 -3.29 -9.90 -2.63
C LEU A 26 -2.41 -10.58 -3.70
N MET A 27 -1.08 -10.45 -3.60
CA MET A 27 -0.17 -11.11 -4.52
C MET A 27 -0.16 -12.64 -4.35
N ALA A 28 -0.39 -13.15 -3.14
CA ALA A 28 -0.59 -14.59 -2.92
C ALA A 28 -1.85 -15.09 -3.64
N LEU A 29 -2.96 -14.32 -3.60
CA LEU A 29 -4.16 -14.64 -4.36
C LEU A 29 -3.90 -14.61 -5.88
N VAL A 30 -3.22 -13.57 -6.38
CA VAL A 30 -2.84 -13.47 -7.80
C VAL A 30 -2.01 -14.69 -8.23
N SER A 31 -1.05 -15.12 -7.42
CA SER A 31 -0.25 -16.33 -7.70
C SER A 31 -1.12 -17.58 -7.77
N MET A 32 -2.05 -17.77 -6.83
CA MET A 32 -3.01 -18.87 -6.87
C MET A 32 -3.88 -18.83 -8.13
N ARG A 33 -4.39 -17.65 -8.51
CA ARG A 33 -5.19 -17.48 -9.74
C ARG A 33 -4.39 -17.77 -11.00
N ALA A 34 -3.11 -17.38 -11.04
CA ALA A 34 -2.23 -17.66 -12.18
C ALA A 34 -2.02 -19.16 -12.39
N ASN A 35 -1.91 -19.94 -11.30
CA ASN A 35 -1.85 -21.40 -11.39
C ASN A 35 -3.16 -21.97 -11.98
N LEU A 36 -4.31 -21.52 -11.49
CA LEU A 36 -5.62 -21.95 -12.03
C LEU A 36 -5.80 -21.60 -13.51
N VAL A 37 -5.30 -20.42 -13.94
CA VAL A 37 -5.29 -20.02 -15.35
C VAL A 37 -4.52 -21.04 -16.20
N GLY A 38 -3.36 -21.50 -15.72
CA GLY A 38 -2.57 -22.54 -16.38
C GLY A 38 -3.36 -23.86 -16.50
N ASP A 39 -3.96 -24.30 -15.40
CA ASP A 39 -4.76 -25.53 -15.38
C ASP A 39 -5.95 -25.47 -16.34
N TYR A 40 -6.73 -24.39 -16.30
CA TYR A 40 -7.88 -24.20 -17.18
C TYR A 40 -7.49 -24.11 -18.66
N ALA A 41 -6.33 -23.52 -18.98
CA ALA A 41 -5.82 -23.51 -20.35
C ALA A 41 -5.50 -24.92 -20.86
N VAL A 42 -4.87 -25.77 -20.03
CA VAL A 42 -4.57 -27.17 -20.37
C VAL A 42 -5.86 -27.98 -20.55
N LEU A 43 -6.84 -27.77 -19.68
CA LEU A 43 -8.14 -28.44 -19.72
C LEU A 43 -9.06 -27.92 -20.85
N ARG A 44 -8.68 -26.83 -21.53
CA ARG A 44 -9.52 -26.11 -22.51
C ARG A 44 -10.86 -25.64 -21.93
N ASP A 45 -10.86 -25.30 -20.64
CA ASP A 45 -12.00 -24.68 -19.97
C ASP A 45 -11.90 -23.15 -20.09
N ASP A 46 -12.42 -22.63 -21.20
CA ASP A 46 -12.40 -21.19 -21.50
C ASP A 46 -13.20 -20.36 -20.48
N ALA A 47 -14.21 -20.95 -19.84
CA ALA A 47 -15.01 -20.26 -18.84
C ALA A 47 -14.22 -20.06 -17.54
N GLY A 48 -13.59 -21.12 -17.04
CA GLY A 48 -12.69 -21.09 -15.89
C GLY A 48 -11.47 -20.20 -16.13
N LEU A 49 -10.89 -20.28 -17.33
CA LEU A 49 -9.77 -19.44 -17.77
C LEU A 49 -10.14 -17.95 -17.71
N ARG A 50 -11.24 -17.57 -18.38
CA ARG A 50 -11.70 -16.17 -18.43
C ARG A 50 -12.03 -15.64 -17.05
N TYR A 51 -12.68 -16.44 -16.20
CA TYR A 51 -13.04 -16.01 -14.85
C TYR A 51 -11.79 -15.79 -13.98
N SER A 52 -10.87 -16.77 -13.95
CA SER A 52 -9.66 -16.71 -13.14
C SER A 52 -8.74 -15.56 -13.57
N MET A 53 -8.63 -15.30 -14.88
CA MET A 53 -7.93 -14.12 -15.41
C MET A 53 -8.52 -12.80 -14.90
N LYS A 54 -9.85 -12.67 -14.88
CA LYS A 54 -10.53 -11.46 -14.38
C LYS A 54 -10.29 -11.26 -12.88
N CYS A 55 -10.34 -12.32 -12.09
CA CYS A 55 -10.03 -12.26 -10.66
C CYS A 55 -8.58 -11.84 -10.43
N ALA A 56 -7.62 -12.48 -11.11
CA ALA A 56 -6.21 -12.13 -11.01
C ALA A 56 -5.97 -10.63 -11.34
N ALA A 57 -6.59 -10.13 -12.41
CA ALA A 57 -6.48 -8.72 -12.79
C ALA A 57 -7.06 -7.77 -11.74
N ALA A 58 -8.20 -8.13 -11.12
CA ALA A 58 -8.82 -7.32 -10.08
C ALA A 58 -7.96 -7.28 -8.80
N GLU A 59 -7.47 -8.43 -8.35
CA GLU A 59 -6.61 -8.57 -7.17
C GLU A 59 -5.28 -7.84 -7.39
N PHE A 60 -4.66 -7.97 -8.57
CA PHE A 60 -3.43 -7.26 -8.93
C PHE A 60 -3.65 -5.74 -8.97
N ARG A 61 -4.77 -5.29 -9.52
CA ARG A 61 -5.11 -3.86 -9.55
C ARG A 61 -5.31 -3.30 -8.14
N ALA A 62 -5.95 -4.05 -7.25
CA ALA A 62 -6.08 -3.66 -5.84
C ALA A 62 -4.71 -3.53 -5.17
N ALA A 63 -3.80 -4.48 -5.41
CA ALA A 63 -2.42 -4.41 -4.90
C ALA A 63 -1.67 -3.18 -5.40
N LEU A 64 -1.81 -2.84 -6.69
CA LEU A 64 -1.20 -1.63 -7.26
C LEU A 64 -1.75 -0.33 -6.65
N ASN A 65 -3.05 -0.27 -6.34
CA ASN A 65 -3.62 0.90 -5.67
C ASN A 65 -3.01 1.09 -4.27
N LEU A 66 -2.93 0.02 -3.48
CA LEU A 66 -2.31 0.05 -2.15
C LEU A 66 -0.82 0.37 -2.20
N LEU A 67 -0.11 -0.08 -3.24
CA LEU A 67 1.28 0.29 -3.46
C LEU A 67 1.44 1.79 -3.75
N GLY A 68 0.48 2.38 -4.46
CA GLY A 68 0.37 3.82 -4.65
C GLY A 68 0.26 4.55 -3.30
N ASP A 69 -0.69 4.15 -2.48
CA ASP A 69 -0.91 4.73 -1.14
C ASP A 69 0.33 4.62 -0.25
N LEU A 70 0.97 3.45 -0.22
CA LEU A 70 2.21 3.20 0.52
C LEU A 70 3.36 4.11 0.08
N THR A 71 3.48 4.33 -1.24
CA THR A 71 4.52 5.18 -1.82
C THR A 71 4.30 6.63 -1.43
N GLU A 72 3.06 7.14 -1.56
CA GLU A 72 2.71 8.49 -1.14
C GLU A 72 2.99 8.73 0.33
N GLN A 73 2.63 7.77 1.18
CA GLN A 73 2.85 7.89 2.62
C GLN A 73 4.34 7.89 2.97
N THR A 74 5.11 7.00 2.37
CA THR A 74 6.57 6.93 2.58
C THR A 74 7.23 8.26 2.19
N GLU A 75 6.78 8.87 1.09
CA GLU A 75 7.28 10.17 0.64
C GLU A 75 6.85 11.32 1.58
N ARG A 76 5.60 11.34 2.06
CA ARG A 76 5.14 12.31 3.09
C ARG A 76 5.96 12.20 4.37
N GLU A 77 6.25 10.98 4.82
CA GLU A 77 7.06 10.76 6.01
C GLU A 77 8.52 11.20 5.79
N ARG A 78 9.08 10.94 4.61
CA ARG A 78 10.41 11.43 4.23
C ARG A 78 10.49 12.96 4.27
N GLN A 79 9.47 13.65 3.76
CA GLN A 79 9.39 15.10 3.78
C GLN A 79 9.28 15.65 5.21
N ARG A 80 8.47 15.03 6.07
CA ARG A 80 8.37 15.40 7.50
C ARG A 80 9.69 15.24 8.25
N ARG A 81 10.47 14.21 7.89
CA ARG A 81 11.79 13.94 8.49
C ARG A 81 12.91 14.83 7.96
N GLN A 82 12.70 15.57 6.87
CA GLN A 82 13.64 16.59 6.42
C GLN A 82 13.44 17.87 7.24
N PRO A 83 14.42 18.29 8.06
CA PRO A 83 14.31 19.57 8.76
C PRO A 83 14.30 20.68 7.72
N ALA A 84 13.35 21.62 7.84
CA ALA A 84 13.39 22.87 7.09
C ALA A 84 14.79 23.46 7.25
N SER A 85 15.51 23.63 6.14
CA SER A 85 16.76 24.38 6.11
C SER A 85 16.50 25.70 6.83
N ARG A 86 17.04 25.85 8.05
CA ARG A 86 17.00 27.07 8.84
C ARG A 86 17.74 28.15 8.05
N THR A 87 17.05 28.84 7.17
CA THR A 87 17.48 30.14 6.66
C THR A 87 17.20 31.15 7.78
N HIS A 88 18.05 31.13 8.81
CA HIS A 88 18.21 32.29 9.69
C HIS A 88 19.08 33.30 8.94
N SER A 89 18.51 33.98 7.95
CA SER A 89 19.06 35.25 7.49
C SER A 89 18.61 36.31 8.48
N ASN A 90 19.45 36.59 9.47
CA ASN A 90 19.30 37.70 10.41
C ASN A 90 19.87 38.98 9.75
N PRO A 91 19.06 39.98 9.37
CA PRO A 91 19.55 41.23 8.79
C PRO A 91 19.64 42.31 9.87
N GLU A 92 20.36 42.05 10.96
CA GLU A 92 20.65 43.07 11.98
C GLU A 92 22.16 43.12 12.24
N ALA A 93 22.91 43.68 11.30
CA ALA A 93 24.28 44.13 11.54
C ALA A 93 24.80 45.02 10.39
N ARG A 94 24.19 46.19 10.18
CA ARG A 94 24.91 47.36 9.62
C ARG A 94 24.38 48.63 10.28
N GLN A 95 25.13 49.06 11.30
CA GLN A 95 25.18 50.44 11.79
C GLN A 95 25.84 51.34 10.73
#